data_AF-A0A078FKR5-F1
#
_entry.id   AF-A0A078FKR5-F1
#
_cell.length_a   1.000
_cell.length_b   1.000
_cell.length_c   1.000
_cell.angle_alpha   90.00
_cell.angle_beta   90.00
_cell.angle_gamma   90.00
#
_symmetry.space_group_name_H-M   'P 1'
#
loop_
_entity.id
_entity.type
_entity.pdbx_description
1 polymer ?
#
loop_
_entity_poly.entity_id
_entity_poly.type
_entity_poly.pdbx_seq_one_letter_code
_entity_poly.pdbx_strand_id
1 'polypeptide(L)' 'MKHGSFDPVQVCELHPQGVVLIRFKDHKAAQKCIDAMNGMQREIHASLDGGSVNHAAVRDFDSEAGQLDQFAAELEAE' A
#
# COMPACT_ATOMS: atom_id res chain seq x y z
N MET A 1 2.90 4.92 -20.34
CA MET A 1 4.10 4.13 -20.75
C MET A 1 4.09 2.82 -19.98
N LYS A 2 4.59 1.72 -20.56
CA LYS A 2 4.75 0.43 -19.85
C LYS A 2 6.25 0.16 -19.68
N HIS A 3 6.71 0.01 -18.44
CA HIS A 3 8.15 -0.06 -18.12
C HIS A 3 8.73 -1.48 -18.10
N GLY A 4 7.91 -2.51 -18.27
CA GLY A 4 8.33 -3.92 -18.33
C GLY A 4 7.20 -4.87 -17.92
N SER A 5 7.51 -6.16 -17.86
CA SER A 5 6.61 -7.17 -17.28
C SER A 5 6.72 -7.21 -15.76
N PHE A 6 5.58 -7.32 -15.09
CA PHE A 6 5.46 -7.49 -13.65
C PHE A 6 4.47 -8.62 -13.35
N ASP A 7 4.57 -9.20 -12.16
CA ASP A 7 3.63 -10.19 -11.63
C ASP A 7 2.33 -9.52 -11.18
N PRO A 8 1.26 -10.26 -10.81
CA PRO A 8 0.04 -9.65 -10.31
C PRO A 8 0.30 -8.65 -9.17
N VAL A 9 -0.40 -7.52 -9.23
CA VAL A 9 -0.26 -6.43 -8.27
C VAL A 9 -0.88 -6.82 -6.94
N GLN A 10 -0.17 -6.55 -5.85
CA GLN A 10 -0.70 -6.72 -4.50
C GLN A 10 -1.11 -5.36 -3.93
N VAL A 11 -2.40 -5.20 -3.66
CA VAL A 11 -2.95 -4.02 -2.99
C VAL A 11 -2.97 -4.27 -1.49
N CYS A 12 -2.35 -3.39 -0.70
CA CYS A 12 -2.33 -3.50 0.76
C CYS A 12 -3.50 -2.67 1.32
N GLU A 13 -4.71 -3.20 1.24
CA GLU A 13 -5.96 -2.47 1.57
C GLU A 13 -6.00 -1.91 2.99
N LEU A 14 -5.37 -2.61 3.94
CA LEU A 14 -5.34 -2.20 5.35
C LEU A 14 -4.24 -1.16 5.65
N HIS A 15 -3.33 -0.92 4.72
CA HIS A 15 -2.21 -0.02 4.96
C HIS A 15 -2.73 1.43 4.98
N PRO A 16 -2.55 2.19 6.07
CA PRO A 16 -3.18 3.51 6.25
C PRO A 16 -2.75 4.56 5.21
N GLN A 17 -1.60 4.35 4.58
CA GLN A 17 -1.09 5.22 3.50
C GLN A 17 -1.52 4.79 2.07
N GLY A 18 -2.33 3.73 1.92
CA GLY A 18 -2.78 3.26 0.61
C GLY A 18 -1.66 2.69 -0.27
N VAL A 19 -0.93 1.70 0.24
CA VAL A 19 0.26 1.14 -0.42
C VAL A 19 -0.10 0.04 -1.42
N VAL A 20 0.63 0.02 -2.55
CA VAL A 20 0.56 -1.02 -3.57
C VAL A 20 1.95 -1.58 -3.83
N LEU A 21 2.08 -2.90 -3.80
CA LEU A 21 3.32 -3.61 -4.13
C LEU A 21 3.27 -4.16 -5.55
N ILE A 22 4.32 -3.85 -6.32
CA ILE A 22 4.49 -4.31 -7.70
C ILE A 22 5.80 -5.06 -7.82
N ARG A 23 5.72 -6.35 -8.16
CA ARG A 23 6.90 -7.18 -8.38
C ARG A 23 7.29 -7.19 -9.86
N PHE A 24 8.33 -6.46 -10.21
CA PHE A 24 8.91 -6.49 -11.55
C PHE A 24 9.82 -7.70 -11.75
N LYS A 25 9.85 -8.23 -12.99
CA LYS A 25 10.81 -9.29 -13.36
C LYS A 25 12.25 -8.76 -13.55
N ASP A 26 12.39 -7.46 -13.85
CA ASP A 26 13.68 -6.79 -14.05
C ASP A 26 13.79 -5.56 -13.14
N HIS A 27 14.87 -5.48 -12.38
CA HIS A 27 15.19 -4.35 -11.53
C HIS A 27 15.31 -3.03 -12.31
N LYS A 28 15.87 -3.05 -13.53
CA LYS A 28 16.01 -1.84 -14.36
C LYS A 28 14.65 -1.30 -14.81
N ALA A 29 13.70 -2.19 -15.05
CA ALA A 29 12.31 -1.82 -15.35
C ALA A 29 11.65 -1.14 -14.15
N ALA A 30 11.84 -1.69 -12.94
CA ALA A 30 11.35 -1.10 -11.70
C ALA A 30 11.91 0.32 -11.49
N GLN A 31 13.22 0.50 -11.63
CA GLN A 31 13.85 1.81 -11.44
C GLN A 31 13.31 2.86 -12.41
N LYS A 32 13.20 2.52 -13.72
CA LYS A 32 12.61 3.44 -14.71
C LYS A 32 11.17 3.82 -14.38
N CYS A 33 10.41 2.88 -13.81
CA CYS A 33 9.04 3.13 -13.37
C CYS A 33 9.02 4.09 -12.18
N ILE A 34 9.89 3.89 -11.19
CA ILE A 34 10.05 4.78 -10.02
C ILE A 34 10.43 6.19 -10.46
N ASP A 35 11.41 6.32 -11.35
CA ASP A 35 11.87 7.62 -11.84
C ASP A 35 10.75 8.36 -12.60
N ALA A 36 9.93 7.62 -13.36
CA ALA A 36 8.77 8.18 -14.04
C ALA A 36 7.68 8.60 -13.05
N MET A 37 7.38 7.79 -12.03
CA MET A 37 6.32 8.05 -11.04
C MET A 37 6.68 9.21 -10.11
N ASN A 38 7.90 9.26 -9.58
CA ASN A 38 8.36 10.34 -8.70
C ASN A 38 8.47 11.70 -9.41
N GLY A 39 8.49 11.72 -10.75
CA GLY A 39 8.50 12.95 -11.55
C GLY A 39 7.12 13.47 -11.95
N MET A 40 6.06 12.65 -11.82
CA MET A 40 4.72 12.98 -12.31
C MET A 40 3.80 13.46 -11.16
N GLN A 41 3.99 14.72 -10.74
CA GLN A 41 3.13 15.46 -9.79
C GLN A 41 2.99 14.80 -8.39
N ARG A 42 2.61 15.62 -7.39
CA ARG A 42 2.91 15.43 -5.95
C ARG A 42 2.10 14.35 -5.22
N GLU A 43 1.41 13.45 -5.92
CA GLU A 43 0.38 12.59 -5.31
C GLU A 43 0.82 11.13 -5.11
N ILE A 44 1.84 10.67 -5.83
CA ILE A 44 2.29 9.27 -5.74
C ILE A 44 3.78 9.24 -5.46
N HIS A 45 4.17 8.59 -4.36
CA HIS A 45 5.55 8.28 -4.05
C HIS A 45 5.85 6.83 -4.37
N ALA A 46 6.88 6.60 -5.18
CA ALA A 46 7.37 5.27 -5.51
C ALA A 46 8.79 5.07 -4.99
N SER A 47 9.05 3.90 -4.43
CA SER A 47 10.36 3.53 -3.91
C SER A 47 10.61 2.04 -4.11
N LEU A 48 11.89 1.64 -4.02
CA LEU A 48 12.25 0.22 -4.01
C LEU A 48 11.91 -0.38 -2.65
N ASP A 49 11.14 -1.46 -2.66
CA ASP A 49 10.87 -2.24 -1.45
C ASP A 49 11.91 -3.36 -1.30
N GLY A 50 12.55 -3.41 -0.13
CA GLY A 50 13.54 -4.43 0.21
C GLY A 50 12.94 -5.73 0.76
N GLY A 51 11.61 -5.80 0.91
CA GLY A 51 10.90 -6.97 1.45
C GLY A 51 11.06 -7.18 2.96
N SER A 52 11.65 -6.22 3.69
CA SER A 52 11.83 -6.30 5.15
C SER A 52 10.56 -5.99 5.94
N VAL A 53 9.61 -5.29 5.34
CA VAL A 53 8.34 -4.90 5.95
C VAL A 53 7.21 -5.65 5.26
N ASN A 54 6.34 -6.29 6.05
CA ASN A 54 5.11 -6.87 5.51
C ASN A 54 4.02 -5.78 5.42
N HIS A 55 4.04 -5.01 4.34
CA HIS A 55 3.09 -3.91 4.10
C HIS A 55 1.62 -4.36 4.11
N ALA A 56 1.33 -5.63 3.81
CA ALA A 56 -0.03 -6.16 3.86
C ALA A 56 -0.56 -6.39 5.29
N ALA A 57 0.33 -6.44 6.28
CA ALA A 57 -0.03 -6.61 7.70
C ALA A 57 -0.04 -5.28 8.48
N VAL A 58 0.38 -4.17 7.86
CA VAL A 58 0.34 -2.85 8.47
C VAL A 58 -1.10 -2.35 8.48
N ARG A 59 -1.57 -1.90 9.64
CA ARG A 59 -2.91 -1.38 9.87
C ARG A 59 -2.94 -0.44 11.07
N ASP A 60 -3.96 0.41 11.14
CA ASP A 60 -4.17 1.37 12.21
C ASP A 60 -5.03 0.77 13.32
N PHE A 61 -4.36 0.20 14.31
CA PHE A 61 -5.02 -0.45 15.45
C PHE A 61 -5.85 0.50 16.31
N ASP A 62 -5.48 1.79 16.38
CA ASP A 62 -6.21 2.76 17.19
C ASP A 62 -7.53 3.12 16.51
N SER A 63 -7.50 3.31 15.18
CA SER A 63 -8.72 3.52 14.39
C SER A 63 -9.65 2.31 14.42
N GLU A 64 -9.10 1.10 14.28
CA GLU A 64 -9.89 -0.15 14.35
C GLU A 64 -10.50 -0.34 15.74
N ALA A 65 -9.75 -0.10 16.81
CA ALA A 65 -10.26 -0.19 18.18
C ALA A 65 -11.43 0.79 18.41
N GLY A 66 -11.30 2.03 17.96
CA GLY A 66 -12.38 3.02 18.07
C GLY A 66 -13.66 2.63 17.32
N GLN A 67 -13.53 1.98 16.15
CA GLN A 67 -14.68 1.45 15.41
C GLN A 67 -15.34 0.28 16.15
N LEU A 68 -14.55 -0.60 16.77
CA LEU A 68 -15.07 -1.70 17.58
C LEU A 68 -15.83 -1.18 18.81
N ASP A 69 -15.30 -0.18 19.50
CA ASP A 69 -15.95 0.41 20.67
C ASP A 69 -17.27 1.08 20.29
N GLN A 70 -17.32 1.79 19.16
CA GLN A 70 -18.57 2.36 18.63
C GLN A 70 -19.59 1.26 18.35
N PHE A 71 -19.18 0.18 17.69
CA PHE A 71 -20.06 -0.94 17.36
C PHE A 71 -20.61 -1.64 18.63
N ALA A 72 -19.77 -1.80 19.66
CA ALA A 72 -20.21 -2.34 20.95
C ALA A 72 -21.24 -1.44 21.63
N ALA A 73 -21.02 -0.12 21.63
CA ALA A 73 -21.97 0.84 22.19
C ALA A 73 -23.32 0.84 21.44
N GLU A 74 -23.31 0.66 20.12
CA GLU A 74 -24.53 0.51 19.31
C GLU A 74 -25.31 -0.77 19.67
N LEU A 75 -24.62 -1.88 19.92
CA LEU A 75 -25.25 -3.15 20.34
C LEU A 75 -25.82 -3.12 21.77
N GLU A 76 -25.17 -2.42 22.70
CA GLU A 76 -25.66 -2.31 24.08
C GLU A 76 -26.87 -1.37 24.22
N ALA A 77 -27.10 -0.50 23.23
CA ALA A 77 -28.22 0.43 23.20
C ALA A 77 -29.53 -0.19 22.64
N GLU A 78 -29.49 -1.45 22.19
CA GLU A 78 -30.63 -2.25 21.70
C GLU A 78 -31.08 -3.31 22.74
#